data_AF-A0A1F4N7V8-F1
#
_entry.id   AF-A0A1F4N7V8-F1
#
_cell.length_a   1.000
_cell.length_b   1.000
_cell.length_c   1.000
_cell.angle_alpha   90.00
_cell.angle_beta   90.00
_cell.angle_gamma   90.00
#
_symmetry.space_group_name_H-M   'P 1'
#
loop_
_entity.id
_entity.type
_entity.pdbx_description
1 polymer ?
#
loop_
_entity_poly.entity_id
_entity_poly.type
_entity_poly.pdbx_seq_one_letter_code
_entity_poly.pdbx_strand_id
1 'polypeptide(L)'
;MLSFVQSSLDIHDLAASWQDVKWAHTEDGQRFLLRWADTRVLSFLPDVLHAHNWGRIAKPLLAWFTVDRFGDLQALKMGSVSSHCSEEPVHLGPLRLEDKELASLLDAAQPDVLINMLFEQIPDVLPVGVEQAKVYSWVQKACDFASQHGIDAAGDQLALAAATCLTEGAVLADSKLTGLLCSHQPGQTSLADILTELLPVDEVSAP
;
A
#
# COMPACT_ATOMS: atom_id res chain seq x y z
N MET A 1 5.30 15.14 1.69
CA MET A 1 5.23 13.97 2.60
C MET A 1 6.22 14.23 3.73
N LEU A 2 5.80 13.99 4.98
CA LEU A 2 6.50 14.45 6.18
C LEU A 2 6.50 13.33 7.23
N SER A 3 7.66 13.09 7.84
CA SER A 3 7.80 12.20 8.99
C SER A 3 8.73 12.85 10.02
N PHE A 4 8.58 12.46 11.28
CA PHE A 4 9.33 13.01 12.40
C PHE A 4 10.05 11.89 13.14
N VAL A 5 11.34 12.04 13.37
CA VAL A 5 12.13 11.08 14.13
C VAL A 5 12.75 11.73 15.35
N GLN A 6 12.70 11.01 16.46
CA GLN A 6 13.52 11.28 17.63
C GLN A 6 14.61 10.21 17.67
N SER A 7 15.86 10.64 17.80
CA SER A 7 17.05 9.79 17.73
C SER A 7 17.88 9.92 19.01
N SER A 8 18.55 8.84 19.40
CA SER A 8 19.60 8.89 20.43
C SER A 8 20.93 9.41 19.89
N LEU A 9 21.08 9.43 18.57
CA LEU A 9 22.24 9.96 17.84
C LEU A 9 22.01 11.41 17.41
N ASP A 10 23.10 12.16 17.19
CA ASP A 10 23.02 13.44 16.49
C ASP A 10 22.63 13.25 15.01
N ILE A 11 22.33 14.37 14.34
CA ILE A 11 21.82 14.34 12.96
C ILE A 11 22.83 13.77 11.94
N HIS A 12 24.13 13.96 12.16
CA HIS A 12 25.17 13.49 11.24
C HIS A 12 25.38 11.99 11.41
N ASP A 13 25.44 11.51 12.64
CA ASP A 13 25.57 10.10 12.97
C ASP A 13 24.33 9.31 12.55
N LEU A 14 23.13 9.87 12.76
CA LEU A 14 21.89 9.28 12.25
C LEU A 14 21.94 9.17 10.72
N ALA A 15 22.27 10.25 10.03
CA ALA A 15 22.35 10.26 8.56
C ALA A 15 23.39 9.27 8.02
N ALA A 16 24.52 9.11 8.73
CA ALA A 16 25.54 8.12 8.42
C ALA A 16 25.00 6.68 8.62
N SER A 17 24.35 6.40 9.75
CA SER A 17 23.77 5.08 10.06
C SER A 17 22.73 4.63 9.03
N TRP A 18 21.99 5.58 8.45
CA TRP A 18 20.99 5.30 7.42
C TRP A 18 21.56 5.17 6.01
N GLN A 19 22.86 5.43 5.77
CA GLN A 19 23.45 5.25 4.44
C GLN A 19 23.37 3.81 3.94
N ASP A 20 23.49 2.85 4.87
CA ASP A 20 23.45 1.43 4.55
C ASP A 20 22.01 0.97 4.32
N VAL A 21 21.07 1.36 5.19
CA VAL A 21 19.68 0.89 5.14
C VAL A 21 18.76 1.67 4.20
N LYS A 22 19.24 2.73 3.55
CA LYS A 22 18.47 3.45 2.51
C LYS A 22 18.28 2.63 1.23
N TRP A 23 19.09 1.59 1.02
CA TRP A 23 18.97 0.70 -0.12
C TRP A 23 18.37 -0.63 0.32
N ALA A 24 17.40 -1.10 -0.45
CA ALA A 24 16.81 -2.42 -0.29
C ALA A 24 17.07 -3.24 -1.55
N HIS A 25 17.56 -4.45 -1.38
CA HIS A 25 17.82 -5.39 -2.47
C HIS A 25 16.94 -6.61 -2.33
N THR A 26 16.37 -7.07 -3.43
CA THR A 26 15.55 -8.27 -3.53
C THR A 26 16.41 -9.49 -3.87
N GLU A 27 15.84 -10.70 -3.77
CA GLU A 27 16.54 -11.96 -4.08
C GLU A 27 16.95 -12.06 -5.55
N ASP A 28 16.14 -11.52 -6.47
CA ASP A 28 16.41 -11.45 -7.91
C ASP A 28 17.45 -10.37 -8.28
N GLY A 29 17.98 -9.65 -7.28
CA GLY A 29 19.05 -8.66 -7.44
C GLY A 29 18.57 -7.26 -7.84
N GLN A 30 17.26 -7.00 -7.88
CA GLN A 30 16.77 -5.64 -8.04
C GLN A 30 17.12 -4.79 -6.82
N ARG A 31 17.18 -3.47 -7.04
CA ARG A 31 17.58 -2.49 -6.04
C ARG A 31 16.59 -1.34 -6.00
N PHE A 32 16.08 -1.08 -4.81
CA PHE A 32 15.12 -0.03 -4.50
C PHE A 32 15.70 0.98 -3.52
N LEU A 33 15.30 2.25 -3.66
CA LEU A 33 15.63 3.31 -2.71
C LEU A 33 14.48 3.45 -1.70
N LEU A 34 14.79 3.29 -0.42
CA LEU A 34 13.83 3.49 0.65
C LEU A 34 13.71 4.99 0.97
N ARG A 35 12.52 5.56 0.73
CA ARG A 35 12.25 6.98 0.95
C ARG A 35 11.66 7.19 2.35
N TRP A 36 12.48 7.61 3.31
CA TRP A 36 12.08 7.80 4.72
C TRP A 36 10.97 8.81 4.97
N ALA A 37 10.72 9.72 4.02
CA ALA A 37 9.64 10.69 4.09
C ALA A 37 8.36 10.23 3.37
N ASP A 38 8.36 9.07 2.70
CA ASP A 38 7.19 8.57 1.99
C ASP A 38 6.18 7.94 2.95
N THR A 39 5.22 8.75 3.39
CA THR A 39 4.18 8.35 4.33
C THR A 39 3.23 7.27 3.80
N ARG A 40 3.27 6.96 2.50
CA ARG A 40 2.46 5.92 1.87
C ARG A 40 2.94 4.51 2.16
N VAL A 41 4.24 4.36 2.37
CA VAL A 41 4.91 3.07 2.60
C VAL A 41 5.42 2.99 4.04
N LEU A 42 5.83 4.12 4.61
CA LEU A 42 6.45 4.20 5.93
C LEU A 42 5.58 3.61 7.05
N SER A 43 4.26 3.81 7.00
CA SER A 43 3.33 3.27 8.00
C SER A 43 3.28 1.74 8.01
N PHE A 44 3.62 1.09 6.90
CA PHE A 44 3.56 -0.36 6.74
C PHE A 44 4.87 -1.07 7.10
N LEU A 45 6.01 -0.38 7.02
CA LEU A 45 7.33 -0.98 7.26
C LEU A 45 7.45 -1.75 8.58
N PRO A 46 6.95 -1.26 9.73
CA PRO A 46 7.10 -1.97 11.00
C PRO A 46 6.39 -3.33 11.04
N ASP A 47 5.33 -3.48 10.24
CA ASP A 47 4.49 -4.66 10.22
C ASP A 47 4.86 -5.65 9.10
N VAL A 48 5.44 -5.14 8.02
CA VAL A 48 5.79 -5.92 6.83
C VAL A 48 7.23 -6.44 6.89
N LEU A 49 8.17 -5.64 7.39
CA LEU A 49 9.56 -6.04 7.42
C LEU A 49 9.82 -7.07 8.52
N HIS A 50 10.72 -8.00 8.24
CA HIS A 50 11.25 -8.91 9.23
C HIS A 50 11.85 -8.12 10.40
N ALA A 51 11.70 -8.63 11.61
CA ALA A 51 12.14 -7.94 12.83
C ALA A 51 13.62 -7.54 12.80
N HIS A 52 14.46 -8.32 12.11
CA HIS A 52 15.86 -7.97 11.85
C HIS A 52 16.00 -6.71 10.99
N ASN A 53 15.34 -6.65 9.83
CA ASN A 53 15.38 -5.49 8.92
C ASN A 53 14.79 -4.25 9.58
N TRP A 54 13.61 -4.36 10.20
CA TRP A 54 13.01 -3.25 10.94
C TRP A 54 13.90 -2.79 12.10
N GLY A 55 14.47 -3.74 12.85
CA GLY A 55 15.40 -3.47 13.94
C GLY A 55 16.59 -2.65 13.47
N ARG A 56 17.19 -2.96 12.33
CA ARG A 56 18.31 -2.18 11.76
C ARG A 56 17.93 -0.73 11.44
N ILE A 57 16.72 -0.49 10.94
CA ILE A 57 16.22 0.85 10.62
C ILE A 57 15.91 1.62 11.90
N ALA A 58 15.22 0.97 12.83
CA ALA A 58 14.67 1.58 14.05
C ALA A 58 15.68 1.70 15.20
N LYS A 59 16.81 0.97 15.15
CA LYS A 59 17.84 0.92 16.21
C LYS A 59 18.30 2.29 16.74
N PRO A 60 18.61 3.31 15.90
CA PRO A 60 19.05 4.61 16.40
C PRO A 60 17.90 5.51 16.90
N LEU A 61 16.64 5.07 16.74
CA LEU A 61 15.46 5.89 16.97
C LEU A 61 14.82 5.59 18.32
N LEU A 62 14.39 6.66 18.99
CA LEU A 62 13.59 6.62 20.21
C LEU A 62 12.09 6.68 19.89
N ALA A 63 11.71 7.41 18.84
CA ALA A 63 10.35 7.52 18.36
C ALA A 63 10.33 7.88 16.87
N TRP A 64 9.30 7.43 16.16
CA TRP A 64 9.06 7.82 14.77
C TRP A 64 7.56 8.05 14.56
N PHE A 65 7.22 9.23 14.04
CA PHE A 65 5.87 9.62 13.68
C PHE A 65 5.75 9.85 12.17
N THR A 66 4.59 9.51 11.62
CA THR A 66 4.22 9.78 10.22
C THR A 66 2.81 10.35 10.16
N VAL A 67 2.52 11.13 9.11
CA VAL A 67 1.15 11.57 8.84
C VAL A 67 0.53 10.56 7.87
N ASP A 68 -0.54 9.91 8.28
CA ASP A 68 -1.22 8.91 7.46
C ASP A 68 -2.01 9.56 6.31
N ARG A 69 -2.73 8.73 5.55
CA ARG A 69 -3.52 9.16 4.39
C ARG A 69 -4.80 9.93 4.75
N PHE A 70 -5.19 9.89 6.01
CA PHE A 70 -6.34 10.60 6.57
C PHE A 70 -5.91 11.92 7.22
N GLY A 71 -4.59 12.22 7.24
CA GLY A 71 -4.03 13.43 7.83
C GLY A 71 -3.72 13.29 9.31
N ASP A 72 -3.86 12.09 9.88
CA ASP A 72 -3.62 11.84 11.31
C ASP A 72 -2.15 11.53 11.58
N LEU A 73 -1.64 12.06 12.68
CA LEU A 73 -0.28 11.77 13.14
C LEU A 73 -0.26 10.41 13.84
N GLN A 74 0.44 9.45 13.26
CA GLN A 74 0.59 8.10 13.78
C GLN A 74 2.02 7.83 14.26
N ALA A 75 2.14 7.20 15.43
CA ALA A 75 3.41 6.67 15.92
C ALA A 75 3.68 5.29 15.31
N LEU A 76 4.86 5.08 14.74
CA LEU A 76 5.27 3.78 14.24
C LEU A 76 5.62 2.83 15.39
N LYS A 77 5.37 1.54 15.17
CA LYS A 77 5.75 0.50 16.15
C LYS A 77 7.27 0.41 16.23
N MET A 78 7.81 0.86 17.35
CA MET A 78 9.23 0.68 17.67
C MET A 78 9.40 -0.73 18.24
N GLY A 79 10.28 -1.54 17.64
CA GLY A 79 10.62 -2.84 18.21
C GLY A 79 11.27 -2.66 19.58
N SER A 80 11.02 -3.58 20.53
CA SER A 80 11.81 -3.59 21.77
C SER A 80 13.26 -3.85 21.39
N VAL A 81 14.13 -2.86 21.55
CA VAL A 81 15.57 -3.04 21.42
C VAL A 81 15.98 -3.99 22.56
N SER A 82 15.96 -5.30 22.30
CA SER A 82 16.45 -6.28 23.25
C SER A 82 17.92 -5.94 23.49
N SER A 83 18.26 -5.65 24.74
CA SER A 83 19.56 -5.13 25.21
C SER A 83 20.72 -6.14 25.06
N HIS A 84 20.57 -7.15 24.21
CA HIS A 84 21.59 -8.15 23.91
C HIS A 84 22.30 -7.76 22.62
N CYS A 85 23.01 -6.65 22.67
CA CYS A 85 23.97 -6.28 21.64
C CYS A 85 25.19 -7.21 21.79
N SER A 86 25.14 -8.37 21.15
CA SER A 86 26.38 -8.94 20.61
C SER A 86 26.83 -7.96 19.53
N GLU A 87 28.10 -7.59 19.53
CA GLU A 87 28.70 -6.62 18.60
C GLU A 87 28.28 -6.91 17.14
N GLU A 88 27.19 -6.28 16.69
CA GLU A 88 26.80 -6.37 15.30
C GLU A 88 27.82 -5.59 14.47
N PRO A 89 28.21 -6.10 13.29
CA PRO A 89 29.14 -5.43 12.40
C PRO A 89 28.71 -3.96 12.18
N VAL A 90 29.70 -3.05 12.21
CA VAL A 90 29.50 -1.61 12.00
C VAL A 90 28.80 -1.31 10.67
N HIS A 91 28.92 -2.21 9.68
CA HIS A 91 28.25 -2.12 8.38
C HIS A 91 27.68 -3.47 7.95
N LEU A 92 26.35 -3.60 8.04
CA LEU A 92 25.61 -4.77 7.56
C LEU A 92 25.22 -4.66 6.07
N GLY A 93 25.55 -3.55 5.41
CA GLY A 93 25.25 -3.31 3.99
C GLY A 93 23.77 -2.99 3.73
N PRO A 94 23.27 -3.11 2.48
CA PRO A 94 21.87 -2.84 2.16
C PRO A 94 20.90 -3.77 2.91
N LEU A 95 19.64 -3.35 3.02
CA LEU A 95 18.56 -4.24 3.45
C LEU A 95 18.38 -5.34 2.41
N ARG A 96 18.16 -6.57 2.85
CA ARG A 96 17.80 -7.69 2.00
C ARG A 96 16.34 -8.00 2.25
N LEU A 97 15.51 -7.76 1.24
CA LEU A 97 14.09 -8.06 1.27
C LEU A 97 13.91 -9.50 0.79
N GLU A 98 13.33 -10.33 1.63
CA GLU A 98 12.81 -11.63 1.23
C GLU A 98 11.58 -11.43 0.32
N ASP A 99 11.29 -12.42 -0.53
CA ASP A 99 10.15 -12.36 -1.46
C ASP A 99 8.82 -12.07 -0.74
N LYS A 100 8.66 -12.56 0.50
CA LYS A 100 7.47 -12.29 1.31
C LYS A 100 7.39 -10.84 1.78
N GLU A 101 8.50 -10.24 2.18
CA GLU A 101 8.56 -8.82 2.56
C GLU A 101 8.24 -7.95 1.34
N LEU A 102 8.84 -8.28 0.18
CA LEU A 102 8.59 -7.58 -1.07
C LEU A 102 7.10 -7.68 -1.48
N ALA A 103 6.53 -8.89 -1.50
CA ALA A 103 5.13 -9.10 -1.84
C ALA A 103 4.20 -8.26 -0.95
N SER A 104 4.44 -8.28 0.36
CA SER A 104 3.65 -7.50 1.32
C SER A 104 3.78 -5.98 1.11
N LEU A 105 4.96 -5.49 0.70
CA LEU A 105 5.15 -4.07 0.34
C LEU A 105 4.43 -3.71 -0.96
N LEU A 106 4.40 -4.61 -1.93
CA LEU A 106 3.66 -4.43 -3.18
C LEU A 106 2.15 -4.41 -2.92
N ASP A 107 1.65 -5.33 -2.09
CA ASP A 107 0.24 -5.37 -1.69
C ASP A 107 -0.18 -4.08 -0.98
N ALA A 108 0.66 -3.56 -0.08
CA ALA A 108 0.41 -2.28 0.60
C ALA A 108 0.40 -1.08 -0.36
N ALA A 109 1.17 -1.14 -1.45
CA ALA A 109 1.22 -0.10 -2.48
C ALA A 109 0.10 -0.24 -3.53
N GLN A 110 -0.53 -1.41 -3.64
CA GLN A 110 -1.51 -1.72 -4.68
C GLN A 110 -2.65 -0.69 -4.82
N PRO A 111 -3.26 -0.15 -3.74
CA PRO A 111 -4.29 0.86 -3.89
C PRO A 111 -3.80 2.15 -4.57
N ASP A 112 -2.56 2.59 -4.29
CA ASP A 112 -1.99 3.76 -4.98
C ASP A 112 -1.77 3.48 -6.47
N VAL A 113 -1.30 2.28 -6.79
CA VAL A 113 -1.10 1.86 -8.18
C VAL A 113 -2.43 1.90 -8.93
N LEU A 114 -3.48 1.33 -8.35
CA LEU A 114 -4.81 1.35 -8.96
C LEU A 114 -5.37 2.77 -9.08
N ILE A 115 -5.25 3.62 -8.05
CA ILE A 115 -5.68 5.03 -8.15
C ILE A 115 -4.95 5.77 -9.28
N ASN A 116 -3.63 5.57 -9.40
CA ASN A 116 -2.86 6.18 -10.48
C ASN A 116 -3.31 5.66 -11.85
N MET A 117 -3.56 4.35 -11.99
CA MET A 117 -4.08 3.78 -13.22
C MET A 117 -5.47 4.30 -13.57
N LEU A 118 -6.38 4.43 -12.60
CA LEU A 118 -7.71 5.01 -12.82
C LEU A 118 -7.59 6.45 -13.31
N PHE A 119 -6.71 7.25 -12.68
CA PHE A 119 -6.45 8.63 -13.09
C PHE A 119 -5.89 8.74 -14.52
N GLU A 120 -4.96 7.86 -14.89
CA GLU A 120 -4.30 7.89 -16.19
C GLU A 120 -5.18 7.32 -17.32
N GLN A 121 -5.98 6.28 -17.05
CA GLN A 121 -6.67 5.51 -18.08
C GLN A 121 -8.16 5.83 -18.19
N ILE A 122 -8.84 6.09 -17.07
CA ILE A 122 -10.29 6.28 -17.03
C ILE A 122 -10.67 7.35 -15.98
N PRO A 123 -10.19 8.60 -16.12
CA PRO A 123 -10.33 9.62 -15.07
C PRO A 123 -11.79 9.92 -14.68
N ASP A 124 -12.75 9.68 -15.59
CA ASP A 124 -14.18 9.93 -15.38
C ASP A 124 -14.80 9.07 -14.26
N VAL A 125 -14.15 7.95 -13.88
CA VAL A 125 -14.61 7.10 -12.77
C VAL A 125 -14.20 7.63 -11.39
N LEU A 126 -13.27 8.58 -11.35
CA LEU A 126 -12.85 9.19 -10.10
C LEU A 126 -13.86 10.28 -9.70
N PRO A 127 -14.39 10.23 -8.48
CA PRO A 127 -15.40 11.18 -8.03
C PRO A 127 -14.82 12.60 -7.93
N VAL A 128 -15.53 13.58 -8.49
CA VAL A 128 -15.14 14.99 -8.42
C VAL A 128 -15.57 15.60 -7.09
N GLY A 129 -14.67 16.33 -6.42
CA GLY A 129 -14.97 17.02 -5.17
C GLY A 129 -14.99 16.13 -3.92
N VAL A 130 -14.69 14.84 -4.06
CA VAL A 130 -14.52 13.92 -2.94
C VAL A 130 -13.08 13.99 -2.41
N GLU A 131 -12.93 13.85 -1.10
CA GLU A 131 -11.65 13.81 -0.43
C GLU A 131 -10.82 12.59 -0.86
N GLN A 132 -9.53 12.81 -1.16
CA GLN A 132 -8.62 11.75 -1.64
C GLN A 132 -8.51 10.56 -0.66
N ALA A 133 -8.61 10.81 0.64
CA ALA A 133 -8.60 9.79 1.67
C ALA A 133 -9.79 8.81 1.54
N LYS A 134 -10.97 9.32 1.12
CA LYS A 134 -12.15 8.48 0.86
C LYS A 134 -11.96 7.62 -0.38
N VAL A 135 -11.46 8.20 -1.47
CA VAL A 135 -11.12 7.46 -2.70
C VAL A 135 -10.14 6.34 -2.38
N TYR A 136 -9.08 6.64 -1.62
CA TYR A 136 -8.14 5.63 -1.14
C TYR A 136 -8.83 4.53 -0.33
N SER A 137 -9.72 4.89 0.60
CA SER A 137 -10.45 3.89 1.40
C SER A 137 -11.34 2.97 0.57
N TRP A 138 -11.91 3.46 -0.52
CA TRP A 138 -12.71 2.65 -1.45
C TRP A 138 -11.84 1.70 -2.25
N VAL A 139 -10.75 2.20 -2.83
CA VAL A 139 -9.82 1.36 -3.59
C VAL A 139 -9.14 0.32 -2.69
N GLN A 140 -8.79 0.66 -1.45
CA GLN A 140 -8.29 -0.31 -0.48
C GLN A 140 -9.29 -1.44 -0.23
N LYS A 141 -10.58 -1.12 -0.02
CA LYS A 141 -11.62 -2.14 0.14
C LYS A 141 -11.76 -3.01 -1.12
N ALA A 142 -11.59 -2.44 -2.31
CA ALA A 142 -11.59 -3.21 -3.55
C ALA A 142 -10.39 -4.17 -3.61
N CYS A 143 -9.19 -3.74 -3.21
CA CYS A 143 -8.01 -4.60 -3.09
C CYS A 143 -8.25 -5.74 -2.09
N ASP A 144 -8.76 -5.43 -0.89
CA ASP A 144 -9.03 -6.42 0.15
C ASP A 144 -10.07 -7.45 -0.33
N PHE A 145 -11.12 -6.97 -1.01
CA PHE A 145 -12.15 -7.81 -1.58
C PHE A 145 -11.60 -8.71 -2.71
N ALA A 146 -10.77 -8.16 -3.60
CA ALA A 146 -10.11 -8.90 -4.67
C ALA A 146 -9.23 -10.01 -4.10
N SER A 147 -8.41 -9.71 -3.09
CA SER A 147 -7.56 -10.67 -2.40
C SER A 147 -8.37 -11.80 -1.75
N GLN A 148 -9.47 -11.47 -1.07
CA GLN A 148 -10.35 -12.46 -0.43
C GLN A 148 -11.01 -13.43 -1.44
N HIS A 149 -11.20 -13.01 -2.68
CA HIS A 149 -11.84 -13.79 -3.74
C HIS A 149 -10.84 -14.33 -4.79
N GLY A 150 -9.53 -14.16 -4.59
CA GLY A 150 -8.49 -14.64 -5.51
C GLY A 150 -8.48 -13.93 -6.87
N ILE A 151 -8.84 -12.65 -6.90
CA ILE A 151 -8.83 -11.82 -8.12
C ILE A 151 -7.45 -11.17 -8.27
N ASP A 152 -6.59 -11.82 -9.05
CA ASP A 152 -5.18 -11.40 -9.23
C ASP A 152 -4.94 -10.68 -10.57
N ALA A 153 -5.86 -10.78 -11.52
CA ALA A 153 -5.69 -10.17 -12.84
C ALA A 153 -5.77 -8.64 -12.73
N ALA A 154 -4.72 -7.94 -13.18
CA ALA A 154 -4.64 -6.48 -13.07
C ALA A 154 -5.84 -5.74 -13.72
N GLY A 155 -6.35 -6.26 -14.84
CA GLY A 155 -7.54 -5.71 -15.49
C GLY A 155 -8.81 -5.86 -14.64
N ASP A 156 -8.98 -7.01 -13.98
CA ASP A 156 -10.12 -7.26 -13.10
C ASP A 156 -10.03 -6.42 -11.82
N GLN A 157 -8.84 -6.27 -11.23
CA GLN A 157 -8.61 -5.38 -10.09
C GLN A 157 -8.89 -3.93 -10.43
N LEU A 158 -8.48 -3.46 -11.61
CA LEU A 158 -8.77 -2.11 -12.09
C LEU A 158 -10.27 -1.91 -12.31
N ALA A 159 -10.96 -2.87 -12.92
CA ALA A 159 -12.40 -2.83 -13.13
C ALA A 159 -13.16 -2.78 -11.80
N LEU A 160 -12.76 -3.60 -10.82
CA LEU A 160 -13.34 -3.60 -9.49
C LEU A 160 -13.12 -2.26 -8.78
N ALA A 161 -11.90 -1.70 -8.86
CA ALA A 161 -11.60 -0.40 -8.28
C ALA A 161 -12.42 0.73 -8.93
N ALA A 162 -12.55 0.72 -10.26
CA ALA A 162 -13.39 1.67 -11.00
C ALA A 162 -14.86 1.59 -10.56
N ALA A 163 -15.43 0.38 -10.53
CA ALA A 163 -16.81 0.18 -10.10
C ALA A 163 -17.03 0.58 -8.63
N THR A 164 -16.04 0.34 -7.78
CA THR A 164 -16.07 0.74 -6.37
C THR A 164 -16.06 2.26 -6.25
N CYS A 165 -15.25 2.98 -7.05
CA CYS A 165 -15.27 4.45 -7.08
C CYS A 165 -16.60 5.01 -7.59
N LEU A 166 -17.14 4.48 -8.67
CA LEU A 166 -18.42 4.91 -9.26
C LEU A 166 -19.62 4.73 -8.32
N THR A 167 -19.57 3.71 -7.46
CA THR A 167 -20.65 3.37 -6.53
C THR A 167 -20.37 3.81 -5.09
N GLU A 168 -19.30 4.59 -4.87
CA GLU A 168 -18.85 5.02 -3.54
C GLU A 168 -18.67 3.85 -2.54
N GLY A 169 -18.30 2.67 -3.07
CA GLY A 169 -18.11 1.44 -2.32
C GLY A 169 -19.32 0.51 -2.22
N ALA A 170 -20.50 0.91 -2.71
CA ALA A 170 -21.72 0.11 -2.57
C ALA A 170 -21.66 -1.23 -3.31
N VAL A 171 -20.95 -1.30 -4.46
CA VAL A 171 -20.85 -2.53 -5.27
C VAL A 171 -20.26 -3.71 -4.50
N LEU A 172 -19.34 -3.47 -3.56
CA LEU A 172 -18.67 -4.51 -2.77
C LEU A 172 -19.60 -5.18 -1.75
N ALA A 173 -20.73 -4.54 -1.42
CA ALA A 173 -21.74 -5.08 -0.53
C ALA A 173 -22.89 -5.79 -1.27
N ASP A 174 -22.93 -5.73 -2.61
CA ASP A 174 -23.98 -6.38 -3.39
C ASP A 174 -23.78 -7.90 -3.42
N SER A 175 -24.73 -8.62 -2.84
CA SER A 175 -24.78 -10.10 -2.87
C SER A 175 -24.71 -10.71 -4.27
N LYS A 176 -25.14 -9.97 -5.30
CA LYS A 176 -25.05 -10.41 -6.70
C LYS A 176 -23.61 -10.49 -7.16
N LEU A 177 -22.73 -9.59 -6.72
CA LEU A 177 -21.32 -9.59 -7.07
C LEU A 177 -20.66 -10.91 -6.67
N THR A 178 -20.88 -11.38 -5.43
CA THR A 178 -20.34 -12.66 -4.96
C THR A 178 -20.83 -13.84 -5.80
N GLY A 179 -22.11 -13.83 -6.19
CA GLY A 179 -22.68 -14.85 -7.08
C GLY A 179 -22.03 -14.84 -8.48
N LEU A 180 -21.81 -13.66 -9.04
CA LEU A 180 -21.20 -13.49 -10.36
C LEU A 180 -19.71 -13.88 -10.37
N LEU A 181 -19.00 -13.67 -9.26
CA LEU A 181 -17.60 -14.10 -9.11
C LEU A 181 -17.43 -15.62 -9.09
N CYS A 182 -18.40 -16.36 -8.56
CA CYS A 182 -18.38 -17.83 -8.63
C CYS A 182 -18.49 -18.37 -10.07
N SER A 183 -19.10 -17.59 -10.97
CA SER A 183 -19.19 -17.91 -12.40
C SER A 183 -18.07 -17.30 -13.25
N HIS A 184 -17.27 -16.39 -12.69
CA HIS A 184 -16.19 -15.70 -13.41
C HIS A 184 -15.05 -16.66 -13.71
N GLN A 185 -14.64 -16.72 -14.98
CA GLN A 185 -13.44 -17.43 -15.41
C GLN A 185 -12.41 -16.41 -15.90
N PRO A 186 -11.31 -16.20 -15.13
CA PRO A 186 -10.26 -15.30 -15.54
C PRO A 186 -9.76 -15.61 -16.95
N GLY A 187 -9.82 -14.62 -17.85
CA GLY A 187 -9.35 -14.73 -19.24
C GLY A 187 -10.41 -15.14 -20.28
N GLN A 188 -11.63 -15.54 -19.89
CA GLN A 188 -12.74 -15.78 -20.83
C GLN A 188 -13.78 -14.65 -20.84
N THR A 189 -13.99 -14.01 -19.69
CA THR A 189 -14.91 -12.88 -19.53
C THR A 189 -14.20 -11.79 -18.75
N SER A 190 -14.37 -10.53 -19.13
CA SER A 190 -13.80 -9.41 -18.39
C SER A 190 -14.67 -9.12 -17.17
N LEU A 191 -14.08 -8.95 -15.99
CA LEU A 191 -14.87 -8.54 -14.81
C LEU A 191 -15.55 -7.17 -15.04
N ALA A 192 -14.99 -6.33 -15.92
CA ALA A 192 -15.61 -5.06 -16.31
C ALA A 192 -17.00 -5.23 -16.95
N ASP A 193 -17.17 -6.26 -17.79
CA ASP A 193 -18.45 -6.50 -18.47
C ASP A 193 -19.52 -6.92 -17.45
N ILE A 194 -19.14 -7.76 -16.50
CA ILE A 194 -19.98 -8.24 -15.40
C ILE A 194 -20.38 -7.07 -14.48
N LEU A 195 -19.42 -6.22 -14.13
CA LEU A 195 -19.65 -5.08 -13.23
C LEU A 195 -20.58 -4.03 -13.86
N THR A 196 -20.59 -3.89 -15.18
CA THR A 196 -21.49 -2.97 -15.88
C THR A 196 -22.97 -3.26 -15.58
N GLU A 197 -23.34 -4.52 -15.33
CA GLU A 197 -24.71 -4.91 -14.96
C GLU A 197 -25.11 -4.46 -13.53
N LEU A 198 -24.12 -4.17 -12.68
CA LEU A 198 -24.30 -3.77 -11.28
C LEU A 198 -24.14 -2.27 -11.08
N LEU A 199 -23.60 -1.55 -12.06
CA LEU A 199 -23.48 -0.10 -11.99
C LEU A 199 -24.86 0.56 -12.15
N PRO A 200 -25.14 1.64 -11.41
CA PRO A 200 -26.33 2.44 -11.67
C PRO A 200 -26.24 2.93 -13.12
N VAL A 201 -27.23 2.58 -13.94
CA VAL A 201 -27.39 3.19 -15.27
C VAL A 201 -27.54 4.67 -15.00
N ASP A 202 -26.72 5.51 -15.63
CA ASP A 202 -26.92 6.95 -15.61
C ASP A 202 -28.38 7.21 -16.01
N GLU A 203 -29.24 7.51 -15.03
CA GLU A 203 -30.45 8.27 -15.28
C GLU A 203 -29.94 9.67 -15.65
N VAL A 204 -29.54 9.81 -16.91
CA VAL A 204 -29.37 11.10 -17.57
C VAL A 204 -30.72 11.78 -17.40
N SER A 205 -30.76 12.63 -16.39
CA SER A 205 -31.85 13.53 -16.12
C SER A 205 -32.02 14.41 -17.35
N ALA A 206 -33.03 14.10 -18.17
CA ALA A 206 -33.71 15.11 -18.96
C ALA A 206 -34.33 16.13 -17.97
N PRO A 207 -34.36 17.43 -18.26
CA PRO A 207 -34.43 18.04 -19.60
C PRO A 207 -33.33 19.06 -19.94
#